data_AF-A0A6P3ZAC6-F1
#
_entry.id   AF-A0A6P3ZAC6-F1
#
_cell.length_a   1.000
_cell.length_b   1.000
_cell.length_c   1.000
_cell.angle_alpha   90.00
_cell.angle_beta   90.00
_cell.angle_gamma   90.00
#
_symmetry.space_group_name_H-M   'P 1'
#
loop_
_entity.id
_entity.type
_entity.pdbx_description
1 polymer ?
#
loop_
_entity_poly.entity_id
_entity_poly.type
_entity_poly.pdbx_seq_one_letter_code
_entity_poly.pdbx_strand_id
1 'polypeptide(L)'
;MSNILCHSVFDIFAMFGVLHQLEFKLRSQKGDNQVQLLIVDSISSLITPILGGSGLHGHALMLSVGYLLKKLAHEHNIAILVTNHTVGGEGGIPKPALGETWKSIPHVRLLLSRDRGNNICSVSIIKHSSMASGKAASFMIYG
;
A
#
# COMPACT_ATOMS: atom_id res chain seq x y z
N MET A 1 21.26 1.46 -16.98
CA MET A 1 21.16 0.91 -15.60
C MET A 1 19.71 1.06 -15.17
N SER A 2 19.06 -0.02 -14.73
CA SER A 2 17.67 0.04 -14.29
C SER A 2 17.60 0.49 -12.83
N ASN A 3 17.10 1.70 -12.58
CA ASN A 3 16.88 2.25 -11.24
C ASN A 3 15.59 1.71 -10.59
N ILE A 4 14.98 0.70 -11.21
CA ILE A 4 13.73 0.07 -10.77
C ILE A 4 14.02 -1.43 -10.64
N LEU A 5 13.74 -1.97 -9.45
CA LEU A 5 13.81 -3.39 -9.16
C LEU A 5 12.38 -3.90 -8.91
N CYS A 6 12.01 -4.96 -9.62
CA CYS A 6 10.69 -5.58 -9.47
C CYS A 6 10.85 -6.99 -8.90
N HIS A 7 10.06 -7.29 -7.88
CA HIS A 7 10.01 -8.60 -7.23
C HIS A 7 8.57 -9.10 -7.19
N SER A 8 8.32 -10.26 -7.78
CA SER A 8 7.02 -10.94 -7.67
C SER A 8 6.92 -11.67 -6.33
N VAL A 9 5.87 -11.41 -5.58
CA VAL A 9 5.60 -11.99 -4.27
C VAL A 9 4.19 -12.57 -4.28
N PHE A 10 4.02 -13.79 -3.79
CA PHE A 10 2.76 -14.55 -3.88
C PHE A 10 2.16 -14.93 -2.53
N ASP A 11 2.90 -14.74 -1.45
CA ASP A 11 2.45 -14.95 -0.08
C ASP A 11 3.08 -13.94 0.88
N ILE A 12 2.49 -13.82 2.08
CA ILE A 12 2.95 -12.86 3.09
C ILE A 12 4.35 -13.17 3.63
N PHE A 13 4.76 -14.43 3.69
CA PHE A 13 6.06 -14.82 4.22
C PHE A 13 7.18 -14.44 3.25
N ALA A 14 6.97 -14.64 1.94
CA ALA A 14 7.84 -14.12 0.90
C ALA A 14 7.94 -12.59 0.95
N MET A 15 6.84 -11.88 1.26
CA MET A 15 6.87 -10.44 1.49
C MET A 15 7.78 -10.05 2.66
N PHE A 16 7.67 -10.74 3.81
CA PHE A 16 8.58 -10.52 4.94
C PHE A 16 10.04 -10.74 4.54
N GLY A 17 10.31 -11.82 3.80
CA GLY A 17 11.66 -12.09 3.29
C GLY A 17 12.22 -10.94 2.45
N VAL A 18 11.44 -10.42 1.50
CA VAL A 18 11.84 -9.29 0.65
C VAL A 18 12.04 -8.02 1.47
N LEU A 19 11.14 -7.71 2.43
CA LEU A 19 11.25 -6.52 3.27
C LEU A 19 12.46 -6.57 4.21
N HIS A 20 12.78 -7.74 4.78
CA HIS A 20 13.99 -7.89 5.61
C HIS A 20 15.28 -7.82 4.79
N GLN A 21 15.29 -8.39 3.57
CA GLN A 21 16.42 -8.22 2.66
C GLN A 21 16.59 -6.75 2.26
N LEU A 22 15.50 -6.02 2.03
CA LEU A 22 15.54 -4.60 1.75
C LEU A 22 16.07 -3.82 2.96
N GLU A 23 15.59 -4.10 4.17
CA GLU A 23 16.10 -3.49 5.41
C GLU A 23 17.62 -3.69 5.55
N PHE A 24 18.11 -4.92 5.32
CA PHE A 24 19.53 -5.23 5.37
C PHE A 24 20.33 -4.43 4.33
N LYS A 25 19.85 -4.40 3.07
CA LYS A 25 20.47 -3.62 1.99
C LYS A 25 20.54 -2.13 2.33
N LEU A 26 19.47 -1.56 2.88
CA LEU A 26 19.39 -0.15 3.26
C LEU A 26 20.35 0.19 4.41
N ARG A 27 20.56 -0.73 5.36
CA ARG A 27 21.55 -0.55 6.43
C ARG A 27 22.99 -0.59 5.91
N SER A 28 23.26 -1.40 4.88
CA SER A 28 24.60 -1.54 4.30
C SER A 28 24.93 -0.50 3.23
N GLN A 29 23.94 0.17 2.65
CA GLN A 29 24.16 1.24 1.68
C GLN A 29 24.71 2.51 2.35
N LYS A 30 25.98 2.83 2.08
CA LYS A 30 26.66 4.09 2.45
C LYS A 30 27.07 4.91 1.21
N GLY A 31 26.20 5.02 0.19
CA GLY A 31 26.54 5.73 -1.05
C GLY A 31 25.32 6.23 -1.85
N ASP A 32 25.59 6.88 -2.99
CA ASP A 32 24.66 7.66 -3.84
C ASP A 32 23.42 6.92 -4.41
N ASN A 33 23.26 5.61 -4.18
CA ASN A 33 22.22 4.80 -4.81
C ASN A 33 21.15 4.33 -3.80
N GLN A 34 20.62 5.28 -3.04
CA GLN A 34 19.60 5.04 -2.01
C GLN A 34 18.21 4.84 -2.62
N VAL A 35 17.49 3.84 -2.15
CA VAL A 35 16.09 3.61 -2.53
C VAL A 35 15.23 4.76 -1.99
N GLN A 36 14.50 5.44 -2.87
CA GLN A 36 13.62 6.56 -2.49
C GLN A 36 12.14 6.17 -2.43
N LEU A 37 11.74 5.13 -3.17
CA LEU A 37 10.35 4.70 -3.30
C LEU A 37 10.23 3.18 -3.28
N LEU A 38 9.33 2.67 -2.44
CA LEU A 38 8.88 1.29 -2.44
C LEU A 38 7.40 1.25 -2.85
N ILE A 39 7.08 0.48 -3.88
CA ILE A 39 5.70 0.26 -4.34
C ILE A 39 5.31 -1.19 -4.02
N VAL A 40 4.18 -1.37 -3.34
CA VAL A 40 3.57 -2.68 -3.08
C VAL A 40 2.23 -2.74 -3.82
N ASP A 41 2.19 -3.51 -4.91
CA ASP A 41 1.00 -3.68 -5.75
C ASP A 41 0.64 -5.16 -5.91
N SER A 42 -0.41 -5.70 -5.28
CA SER A 42 -1.23 -5.12 -4.20
C SER A 42 -0.97 -5.84 -2.89
N ILE A 43 -1.04 -5.12 -1.76
CA ILE A 43 -0.93 -5.80 -0.47
C ILE A 43 -2.17 -6.66 -0.17
N SER A 44 -3.35 -6.20 -0.59
CA SER A 44 -4.61 -6.91 -0.37
C SER A 44 -4.62 -8.33 -0.92
N SER A 45 -4.02 -8.58 -2.09
CA SER A 45 -3.96 -9.93 -2.67
C SER A 45 -3.14 -10.92 -1.83
N LEU A 46 -2.13 -10.44 -1.10
CA LEU A 46 -1.33 -11.27 -0.19
C LEU A 46 -2.04 -11.54 1.14
N ILE A 47 -2.87 -10.59 1.58
CA ILE A 47 -3.52 -10.61 2.90
C ILE A 47 -4.91 -11.28 2.85
N THR A 48 -5.66 -11.18 1.77
CA THR A 48 -7.02 -11.76 1.70
C THR A 48 -7.05 -13.28 1.99
N PRO A 49 -6.12 -14.11 1.47
CA PRO A 49 -6.12 -15.54 1.77
C PRO A 49 -5.93 -15.88 3.25
N ILE A 50 -5.19 -15.04 4.00
CA ILE A 50 -4.90 -15.25 5.42
C ILE A 50 -5.97 -14.66 6.35
N LEU A 51 -6.82 -13.75 5.83
CA LEU A 51 -7.94 -13.16 6.58
C LEU A 51 -9.23 -13.99 6.52
N GLY A 52 -9.33 -14.96 5.59
CA GLY A 52 -10.53 -15.80 5.43
C GLY A 52 -10.74 -16.85 6.53
N GLY A 53 -9.72 -17.11 7.37
CA GLY A 53 -9.84 -17.99 8.52
C GLY A 53 -10.40 -17.25 9.75
N SER A 54 -11.12 -17.94 10.63
CA SER A 54 -11.75 -17.42 11.85
C SER A 54 -10.77 -16.90 12.94
N GLY A 55 -9.50 -16.66 12.61
CA GLY A 55 -8.43 -16.39 13.57
C GLY A 55 -7.87 -14.96 13.50
N LEU A 56 -7.48 -14.44 14.67
CA LEU A 56 -6.74 -13.18 14.82
C LEU A 56 -5.34 -13.18 14.15
N HIS A 57 -4.86 -14.36 13.75
CA HIS A 57 -3.52 -14.55 13.19
C HIS A 57 -3.29 -13.77 11.89
N GLY A 58 -4.25 -13.79 10.96
CA GLY A 58 -4.15 -13.04 9.70
C GLY A 58 -4.06 -11.53 9.92
N HIS A 59 -4.84 -11.01 10.87
CA HIS A 59 -4.80 -9.59 11.26
C HIS A 59 -3.47 -9.22 11.92
N ALA A 60 -2.92 -10.08 12.78
CA ALA A 60 -1.61 -9.86 13.40
C ALA A 60 -0.49 -9.81 12.35
N LEU A 61 -0.48 -10.74 11.40
CA LEU A 61 0.48 -10.74 10.29
C LEU A 61 0.36 -9.48 9.43
N MET A 62 -0.86 -9.07 9.10
CA MET A 62 -1.12 -7.82 8.39
C MET A 62 -0.57 -6.61 9.15
N LEU A 63 -0.81 -6.50 10.46
CA LEU A 63 -0.27 -5.42 11.28
C LEU A 63 1.26 -5.44 11.32
N SER A 64 1.87 -6.63 11.40
CA SER A 64 3.33 -6.79 11.37
C SER A 64 3.94 -6.29 10.06
N VAL A 65 3.32 -6.60 8.91
CA VAL A 65 3.75 -6.04 7.61
C VAL A 65 3.61 -4.52 7.61
N GLY A 66 2.45 -4.01 8.06
CA GLY A 66 2.21 -2.57 8.11
C GLY A 66 3.21 -1.82 9.01
N TYR A 67 3.58 -2.41 10.14
CA TYR A 67 4.60 -1.90 11.03
C TYR A 67 5.99 -1.90 10.37
N LEU A 68 6.38 -3.00 9.72
CA LEU A 68 7.67 -3.10 9.04
C LEU A 68 7.78 -2.06 7.91
N LEU A 69 6.72 -1.85 7.13
CA LEU A 69 6.67 -0.78 6.14
C LEU A 69 6.85 0.60 6.79
N LYS A 70 6.10 0.91 7.86
CA LYS A 70 6.28 2.18 8.58
C LYS A 70 7.70 2.39 9.09
N LYS A 71 8.28 1.34 9.68
CA LYS A 71 9.65 1.35 10.18
C LYS A 71 10.63 1.68 9.06
N LEU A 72 10.54 1.01 7.92
CA LEU A 72 11.37 1.28 6.75
C LEU A 72 11.23 2.72 6.24
N ALA A 73 10.00 3.22 6.15
CA ALA A 73 9.73 4.59 5.71
C ALA A 73 10.39 5.62 6.65
N HIS A 74 10.28 5.41 7.97
CA HIS A 74 10.79 6.33 8.97
C HIS A 74 12.32 6.25 9.13
N GLU A 75 12.88 5.05 9.25
CA GLU A 75 14.32 4.85 9.52
C GLU A 75 15.20 5.17 8.32
N HIS A 76 14.69 4.96 7.10
CA HIS A 76 15.47 5.13 5.86
C HIS A 76 15.00 6.28 4.97
N ASN A 77 14.02 7.08 5.43
CA ASN A 77 13.44 8.21 4.70
C ASN A 77 12.93 7.83 3.29
N ILE A 78 12.18 6.72 3.21
CA ILE A 78 11.67 6.15 1.96
C ILE A 78 10.17 6.42 1.85
N ALA A 79 9.72 6.85 0.67
CA ALA A 79 8.29 6.90 0.37
C ALA A 79 7.76 5.49 0.11
N ILE A 80 6.65 5.11 0.76
CA ILE A 80 6.02 3.80 0.53
C ILE A 80 4.62 4.03 -0.02
N LEU A 81 4.39 3.49 -1.23
CA LEU A 81 3.08 3.43 -1.87
C LEU A 81 2.56 2.01 -1.81
N VAL A 82 1.34 1.85 -1.32
CA VAL A 82 0.68 0.54 -1.23
C VAL A 82 -0.66 0.64 -1.92
N THR A 83 -0.93 -0.28 -2.85
CA THR A 83 -2.27 -0.41 -3.44
C THR A 83 -3.09 -1.42 -2.64
N ASN A 84 -4.38 -1.10 -2.54
CA ASN A 84 -5.36 -1.90 -1.82
C ASN A 84 -6.63 -1.94 -2.67
N HIS A 85 -7.17 -3.13 -2.89
CA HIS A 85 -8.43 -3.29 -3.59
C HIS A 85 -9.60 -2.71 -2.79
N THR A 86 -10.69 -2.40 -3.51
CA THR A 86 -11.98 -2.01 -2.92
C THR A 86 -12.96 -3.17 -3.04
N VAL A 87 -13.77 -3.37 -2.01
CA VAL A 87 -14.88 -4.34 -1.98
C VAL A 87 -16.21 -3.62 -1.79
N GLY A 88 -17.33 -4.30 -2.09
CA GLY A 88 -18.66 -3.76 -1.85
C GLY A 88 -18.89 -3.49 -0.36
N GLY A 89 -19.27 -2.27 -0.02
CA GLY A 89 -19.71 -1.87 1.31
C GLY A 89 -21.23 -1.78 1.43
N GLU A 90 -21.70 -1.29 2.57
CA GLU A 90 -23.12 -1.02 2.78
C GLU A 90 -23.63 0.04 1.80
N GLY A 91 -24.83 -0.14 1.28
CA GLY A 91 -25.45 0.80 0.34
C GLY A 91 -24.72 0.94 -1.01
N GLY A 92 -23.85 -0.01 -1.38
CA GLY A 92 -23.10 0.04 -2.65
C GLY A 92 -21.89 0.99 -2.63
N ILE A 93 -21.57 1.57 -1.48
CA ILE A 93 -20.40 2.45 -1.32
C ILE A 93 -19.14 1.56 -1.26
N PRO A 94 -18.12 1.79 -2.10
CA PRO A 94 -16.91 0.99 -2.07
C PRO A 94 -16.15 1.22 -0.75
N LYS A 95 -15.72 0.13 -0.11
CA LYS A 95 -14.89 0.15 1.10
C LYS A 95 -13.54 -0.52 0.86
N PRO A 96 -12.47 -0.14 1.57
CA PRO A 96 -11.17 -0.78 1.43
C PRO A 96 -11.23 -2.25 1.87
N ALA A 97 -10.57 -3.15 1.12
CA ALA A 97 -10.63 -4.60 1.36
C ALA A 97 -10.07 -5.01 2.73
N LEU A 98 -9.04 -4.33 3.22
CA LEU A 98 -8.33 -4.66 4.46
C LEU A 98 -9.02 -4.15 5.75
N GLY A 99 -10.15 -3.44 5.63
CA GLY A 99 -10.98 -3.04 6.76
C GLY A 99 -10.30 -2.11 7.78
N GLU A 100 -10.85 -2.09 8.99
CA GLU A 100 -10.47 -1.15 10.06
C GLU A 100 -9.06 -1.40 10.61
N THR A 101 -8.60 -2.65 10.67
CA THR A 101 -7.26 -2.99 11.18
C THR A 101 -6.14 -2.32 10.36
N TRP A 102 -6.32 -2.18 9.04
CA TRP A 102 -5.33 -1.53 8.17
C TRP A 102 -5.45 0.00 8.17
N LYS A 103 -6.60 0.55 8.57
CA LYS A 103 -6.96 1.97 8.42
C LYS A 103 -5.99 2.96 9.08
N SER A 104 -5.36 2.55 10.18
CA SER A 104 -4.42 3.36 10.96
C SER A 104 -2.97 3.28 10.45
N ILE A 105 -2.68 2.36 9.53
CA ILE A 105 -1.34 2.13 9.02
C ILE A 105 -0.91 3.23 8.04
N PRO A 106 -1.56 3.46 6.89
CA PRO A 106 -1.10 4.49 5.97
C PRO A 106 -1.27 5.89 6.56
N HIS A 107 -0.26 6.74 6.35
CA HIS A 107 -0.30 8.17 6.71
C HIS A 107 -1.33 8.92 5.88
N VAL A 108 -1.38 8.62 4.58
CA VAL A 108 -2.27 9.21 3.59
C VAL A 108 -3.07 8.10 2.91
N ARG A 109 -4.37 8.35 2.68
CA ARG A 109 -5.25 7.43 1.96
C ARG A 109 -5.92 8.16 0.82
N LEU A 110 -5.75 7.63 -0.38
CA LEU A 110 -6.35 8.12 -1.61
C LEU A 110 -7.34 7.07 -2.13
N LEU A 111 -8.50 7.51 -2.62
CA LEU A 111 -9.45 6.69 -3.36
C LEU A 111 -9.29 6.99 -4.84
N LEU A 112 -9.05 5.96 -5.64
CA LEU A 112 -9.07 6.06 -7.09
C LEU A 112 -10.41 5.54 -7.61
N SER A 113 -11.06 6.31 -8.46
CA SER A 113 -12.25 5.90 -9.20
C SER A 113 -12.07 6.20 -10.68
N ARG A 114 -12.73 5.43 -11.54
CA ARG A 114 -12.75 5.67 -12.98
C ARG A 114 -14.19 5.79 -13.43
N ASP A 115 -14.50 6.90 -14.10
CA ASP A 115 -15.77 7.05 -14.81
C ASP A 115 -15.71 6.18 -16.07
N ARG A 116 -16.58 5.16 -16.12
CA ARG A 116 -16.65 4.23 -17.26
C ARG A 116 -17.12 4.92 -18.55
N GLY A 117 -17.78 6.07 -18.45
CA GLY A 117 -18.28 6.82 -19.60
C GLY A 117 -17.23 7.65 -20.34
N ASN A 118 -16.20 8.14 -19.64
CA ASN A 118 -15.37 9.25 -20.15
C ASN A 118 -13.85 9.03 -20.12
N ASN A 119 -13.33 7.84 -19.80
CA ASN A 119 -11.88 7.58 -19.57
C ASN A 119 -11.20 8.52 -18.54
N ILE A 120 -12.00 9.31 -17.81
CA ILE A 120 -11.54 10.20 -16.74
C ILE A 120 -11.41 9.36 -15.47
N CYS A 121 -10.23 9.41 -14.88
CA CYS A 121 -9.96 8.91 -13.55
C CYS A 121 -10.08 10.07 -12.55
N SER A 122 -10.57 9.78 -11.35
CA SER A 122 -10.61 10.74 -10.25
C SER A 122 -9.87 10.14 -9.06
N VAL A 123 -9.07 10.97 -8.39
CA VAL A 123 -8.44 10.63 -7.12
C VAL A 123 -8.97 11.55 -6.04
N SER A 124 -9.45 11.00 -4.93
CA SER A 124 -9.92 11.79 -3.78
C SER A 124 -9.17 11.43 -2.50
N ILE A 125 -8.98 12.43 -1.64
CA ILE A 125 -8.31 12.24 -0.35
C ILE A 125 -9.34 11.72 0.65
N ILE A 126 -9.12 10.49 1.16
CA ILE A 126 -9.93 9.92 2.26
C ILE A 126 -9.36 10.37 3.61
N LYS A 127 -8.03 10.41 3.74
CA LYS A 127 -7.31 10.82 4.96
C LYS A 127 -5.98 11.46 4.59
N HIS A 128 -5.71 12.60 5.20
CA HIS A 128 -4.41 13.26 5.19
C HIS A 128 -4.22 13.97 6.54
N SER A 129 -2.99 14.12 7.01
CA SER A 129 -2.70 14.83 8.26
C SER A 129 -2.87 16.35 8.13
N SER A 130 -2.59 16.90 6.95
CA SER A 130 -2.62 18.36 6.69
C SER A 130 -3.62 18.83 5.63
N MET A 131 -4.38 17.93 5.00
CA MET A 131 -5.35 18.30 3.95
C MET A 131 -6.76 17.83 4.33
N ALA A 132 -7.76 18.65 4.01
CA ALA A 132 -9.17 18.29 4.19
C ALA A 132 -9.53 17.06 3.35
N SER A 133 -10.26 16.13 3.98
CA SER A 133 -10.86 14.98 3.29
C SER A 133 -11.89 15.45 2.24
N GLY A 134 -12.04 14.70 1.15
CA GLY A 134 -12.98 15.00 0.07
C GLY A 134 -12.44 15.88 -1.06
N LYS A 135 -11.24 16.48 -0.91
CA LYS A 135 -10.56 17.09 -2.07
C LYS A 135 -10.29 16.03 -3.13
N ALA A 136 -10.65 16.34 -4.37
CA ALA A 136 -10.50 15.43 -5.50
C ALA A 136 -9.82 16.11 -6.69
N ALA A 137 -9.09 15.33 -7.48
CA ALA A 137 -8.50 15.75 -8.73
C ALA A 137 -8.87 14.74 -9.82
N SER A 138 -9.27 15.25 -10.99
CA SER A 138 -9.58 14.43 -12.16
C SER A 138 -8.42 14.46 -13.15
N PHE A 139 -8.11 13.32 -13.74
CA PHE A 139 -7.02 13.17 -14.69
C PHE A 139 -7.36 12.10 -15.73
N MET A 140 -6.68 12.15 -16.88
CA MET A 140 -6.77 11.12 -17.92
C MET A 140 -5.49 10.31 -17.94
N ILE A 141 -5.60 9.02 -18.26
CA ILE A 141 -4.45 8.14 -18.46
C ILE A 141 -4.27 7.97 -19.96
N TYR A 142 -3.17 8.51 -20.48
CA TYR A 142 -2.75 8.29 -21.86
C TYR A 142 -1.93 7.00 -21.90
N GLY A 143 -2.33 6.07 -22.77
CA GLY A 143 -1.63 4.80 -23.01
C GLY A 143 -0.58 4.92 -24.09
#